data_AF-U7V5T3-F1
#
_entry.id   AF-U7V5T3-F1
#
_cell.length_a   1.000
_cell.length_b   1.000
_cell.length_c   1.000
_cell.angle_alpha   90.00
_cell.angle_beta   90.00
_cell.angle_gamma   90.00
#
_symmetry.space_group_name_H-M   'P 1'
#
loop_
_entity.id
_entity.type
_entity.pdbx_description
1 polymer ?
#
loop_
_entity_poly.entity_id
_entity_poly.type
_entity_poly.pdbx_seq_one_letter_code
_entity_poly.pdbx_strand_id
1 'polypeptide(L)'
;MFLPSADLHDLMGERALVLTGVSHEYSEIYGATLDAYVTPRDLESLKFIYALREVHAQDANVILRAVKELPKIRPLHVAVDLLISKDPRSEREAERLVKGLISRA
;
A
#
# COMPACT_ATOMS: atom_id res chain seq x y z
N MET A 1 -2.58 19.57 2.46
CA MET A 1 -3.00 18.26 3.00
C MET A 1 -4.06 17.74 2.04
N PHE A 2 -3.74 16.74 1.22
CA PHE A 2 -4.72 16.11 0.32
C PHE A 2 -5.38 14.98 1.11
N LEU A 3 -6.70 15.07 1.31
CA LEU A 3 -7.48 13.98 1.89
C LEU A 3 -7.90 13.04 0.75
N PRO A 4 -7.83 11.72 0.94
CA PRO A 4 -8.41 10.77 -0.01
C PRO A 4 -9.91 11.05 -0.20
N SER A 5 -10.48 10.67 -1.35
CA SER A 5 -11.93 10.71 -1.54
C SER A 5 -12.62 9.84 -0.48
N ALA A 6 -13.89 10.10 -0.18
CA ALA A 6 -14.67 9.29 0.78
C ALA A 6 -14.59 7.79 0.43
N ASP A 7 -14.77 7.45 -0.84
CA ASP A 7 -14.67 6.07 -1.32
C ASP A 7 -13.28 5.44 -1.09
N LEU A 8 -12.20 6.23 -1.24
CA LEU A 8 -10.84 5.75 -1.03
C LEU A 8 -10.53 5.57 0.46
N HIS A 9 -11.05 6.46 1.30
CA HIS A 9 -10.96 6.33 2.76
C HIS A 9 -11.73 5.09 3.25
N ASP A 10 -12.93 4.85 2.72
CA ASP A 10 -13.72 3.66 3.05
C ASP A 10 -13.01 2.38 2.62
N LEU A 11 -12.42 2.38 1.41
CA LEU A 11 -11.61 1.27 0.93
C LEU A 11 -10.39 1.01 1.82
N MET A 12 -9.70 2.04 2.34
CA MET A 12 -8.61 1.86 3.30
C MET A 12 -9.04 1.17 4.60
N GLY A 13 -10.32 1.25 4.96
CA GLY A 13 -10.90 0.60 6.15
C GLY A 13 -11.34 -0.85 5.93
N GLU A 14 -11.24 -1.37 4.70
CA GLU A 14 -11.70 -2.73 4.39
C GLU A 14 -10.88 -3.80 5.11
N ARG A 15 -11.58 -4.69 5.82
CA ARG A 15 -10.95 -5.78 6.59
C ARG A 15 -10.24 -6.81 5.71
N ALA A 16 -10.61 -6.86 4.43
CA ALA A 16 -9.99 -7.73 3.45
C ALA A 16 -8.60 -7.23 2.98
N LEU A 17 -8.25 -5.99 3.30
CA LEU A 17 -6.98 -5.39 2.92
C LEU A 17 -5.97 -5.44 4.04
N VAL A 18 -4.71 -5.62 3.65
CA VAL A 18 -3.56 -5.42 4.53
C VAL A 18 -2.71 -4.31 3.92
N LEU A 19 -2.78 -3.12 4.52
CA LEU A 19 -2.07 -1.93 4.04
C LEU A 19 -0.55 -2.15 4.03
N THR A 20 0.12 -1.66 3.00
CA THR A 20 1.58 -1.70 2.85
C THR A 20 2.08 -0.42 2.19
N GLY A 21 3.37 -0.37 1.84
CA GLY A 21 3.94 0.72 1.05
C GLY A 21 3.59 2.09 1.62
N VAL A 22 3.14 3.00 0.76
CA VAL A 22 2.77 4.38 1.13
C VAL A 22 1.54 4.50 2.03
N SER A 23 0.75 3.44 2.19
CA SER A 23 -0.47 3.44 3.01
C SER A 23 -0.28 2.84 4.40
N HIS A 24 0.90 2.29 4.70
CA HIS A 24 1.20 1.74 6.02
C HIS A 24 1.88 2.80 6.91
N GLU A 25 1.59 2.78 8.22
CA GLU A 25 2.09 3.75 9.20
C GLU A 25 3.62 3.86 9.23
N TYR A 26 4.33 2.73 9.07
CA TYR A 26 5.80 2.70 8.98
C TYR A 26 6.39 3.57 7.87
N SER A 27 5.62 3.85 6.80
CA SER A 27 6.14 4.63 5.68
C SER A 27 6.40 6.08 6.04
N GLU A 28 5.67 6.65 7.00
CA GLU A 28 5.69 8.09 7.29
C GLU A 28 5.42 8.96 6.04
N ILE A 29 4.77 8.38 5.03
CA ILE A 29 4.33 9.05 3.81
C ILE A 29 2.84 9.33 3.92
N TYR A 30 2.48 10.55 3.55
CA TYR A 30 1.09 10.93 3.35
C TYR A 30 0.90 11.19 1.86
N GLY A 31 0.01 10.42 1.24
CA GLY A 31 -0.29 10.46 -0.19
C GLY A 31 -1.74 10.07 -0.46
N ALA A 32 -2.19 10.31 -1.70
CA ALA A 32 -3.56 10.02 -2.15
C ALA A 32 -3.70 8.63 -2.81
N THR A 33 -2.71 7.75 -2.62
CA THR A 33 -2.69 6.40 -3.20
C THR A 33 -2.86 5.36 -2.11
N LEU A 34 -3.68 4.36 -2.38
CA LEU A 34 -3.79 3.16 -1.55
C LEU A 34 -2.83 2.08 -2.07
N ASP A 35 -1.99 1.51 -1.20
CA ASP A 35 -1.18 0.31 -1.48
C ASP A 35 -1.50 -0.77 -0.43
N ALA A 36 -1.96 -1.93 -0.88
CA ALA A 36 -2.37 -3.01 0.00
C ALA A 36 -2.20 -4.40 -0.64
N TYR A 37 -2.05 -5.39 0.23
CA TYR A 37 -2.24 -6.80 -0.12
C TYR A 37 -3.71 -7.19 0.01
N VAL A 38 -4.14 -8.10 -0.86
CA VAL A 38 -5.51 -8.64 -0.89
C VAL A 38 -5.49 -10.09 -1.36
N THR A 39 -6.48 -10.90 -1.00
CA THR A 39 -6.64 -12.22 -1.60
C THR A 39 -7.27 -12.12 -3.00
N PRO A 40 -7.03 -13.06 -3.93
CA PRO A 40 -7.70 -13.05 -5.24
C PRO A 40 -9.23 -13.06 -5.13
N ARG A 41 -9.79 -13.76 -4.13
CA ARG A 41 -11.24 -13.83 -3.92
C ARG A 41 -11.80 -12.47 -3.49
N ASP A 42 -11.13 -11.81 -2.55
CA ASP A 42 -11.58 -10.52 -2.04
C ASP A 42 -11.34 -9.41 -3.07
N LEU A 43 -10.29 -9.50 -3.89
CA LEU A 43 -10.03 -8.56 -4.98
C LEU A 43 -11.22 -8.49 -5.94
N GLU A 44 -11.77 -9.64 -6.37
CA GLU A 44 -12.93 -9.66 -7.26
C GLU A 44 -14.18 -9.04 -6.60
N SER A 45 -14.35 -9.24 -5.29
CA SER A 45 -15.45 -8.61 -4.53
C SER A 45 -15.27 -7.10 -4.44
N LEU A 46 -14.06 -6.62 -4.12
CA LEU A 46 -13.73 -5.21 -4.02
C LEU A 46 -13.83 -4.49 -5.37
N LYS A 47 -13.39 -5.13 -6.46
CA LYS A 47 -13.57 -4.61 -7.83
C LYS A 47 -15.03 -4.29 -8.12
N PHE A 48 -15.95 -5.18 -7.73
CA PHE A 48 -17.38 -4.98 -7.91
C PHE A 48 -17.94 -3.89 -6.98
N ILE A 49 -17.68 -3.97 -5.68
CA ILE A 49 -18.26 -3.06 -4.66
C ILE A 49 -17.81 -1.62 -4.89
N TYR A 50 -16.53 -1.41 -5.18
CA TYR A 50 -15.93 -0.08 -5.33
C TYR A 50 -15.77 0.35 -6.79
N ALA A 51 -16.35 -0.41 -7.74
CA ALA A 51 -16.24 -0.17 -9.19
C ALA A 51 -14.78 0.06 -9.65
N LEU A 52 -13.83 -0.69 -9.09
CA LEU A 52 -12.41 -0.54 -9.43
C LEU A 52 -12.17 -0.95 -10.87
N ARG A 53 -11.29 -0.20 -11.54
CA ARG A 53 -10.87 -0.49 -12.91
C ARG A 53 -9.37 -0.67 -12.95
N GLU A 54 -8.93 -1.66 -13.70
CA GLU A 54 -7.50 -1.83 -13.98
C GLU A 54 -7.04 -0.71 -14.92
N VAL A 55 -5.94 -0.07 -14.53
CA VAL A 55 -5.30 1.02 -15.26
C VAL A 55 -3.79 0.82 -15.26
N HIS A 56 -3.06 1.59 -16.06
CA HIS A 56 -1.61 1.61 -15.95
C HIS A 56 -1.18 2.10 -14.57
N ALA A 57 -0.09 1.55 -14.03
CA ALA A 57 0.34 1.83 -12.65
C ALA A 57 0.60 3.32 -12.39
N GLN A 58 1.03 4.08 -13.40
CA GLN A 58 1.25 5.53 -13.30
C GLN A 58 -0.05 6.34 -13.10
N ASP A 59 -1.20 5.78 -13.49
CA ASP A 59 -2.51 6.41 -13.41
C ASP A 59 -3.32 5.85 -12.22
N ALA A 60 -2.77 4.89 -11.47
CA ALA A 60 -3.46 4.20 -10.39
C ALA A 60 -3.45 5.02 -9.10
N ASN A 61 -4.63 5.22 -8.52
CA ASN A 61 -4.82 5.71 -7.15
C ASN A 61 -5.02 4.57 -6.14
N VAL A 62 -5.13 3.32 -6.62
CA VAL A 62 -5.31 2.11 -5.82
C VAL A 62 -4.41 1.02 -6.40
N ILE A 63 -3.52 0.48 -5.58
CA ILE A 63 -2.59 -0.60 -5.89
C ILE A 63 -2.96 -1.78 -4.98
N LEU A 64 -3.50 -2.84 -5.58
CA LEU A 64 -3.87 -4.07 -4.87
C LEU A 64 -3.00 -5.23 -5.35
N ARG A 65 -2.18 -5.75 -4.44
CA ARG A 65 -1.27 -6.89 -4.68
C ARG A 65 -1.98 -8.18 -4.29
N ALA A 66 -2.46 -8.91 -5.29
CA ALA A 66 -3.14 -10.19 -5.08
C ALA A 66 -2.15 -11.27 -4.59
N VAL A 67 -2.36 -11.78 -3.38
CA VAL A 67 -1.53 -12.83 -2.75
C VAL A 67 -2.39 -13.95 -2.20
N LYS A 68 -1.90 -15.19 -2.24
CA LYS A 68 -2.66 -16.36 -1.75
C LYS A 68 -2.92 -16.29 -0.24
N GLU A 69 -1.95 -15.78 0.52
CA GLU A 69 -2.02 -15.61 1.96
C GLU A 69 -1.59 -14.19 2.32
N LEU A 70 -2.37 -13.54 3.20
CA LEU A 70 -2.10 -12.17 3.61
C LEU A 70 -0.89 -12.12 4.56
N PRO A 71 0.11 -11.27 4.30
CA PRO A 71 1.29 -11.19 5.14
C PRO A 71 0.99 -10.48 6.47
N LYS A 72 1.73 -10.85 7.52
CA LYS A 72 1.88 -9.97 8.68
C LYS A 72 2.90 -8.90 8.34
N ILE A 73 2.45 -7.66 8.17
CA ILE A 73 3.32 -6.55 7.78
C ILE A 73 4.40 -6.30 8.82
N ARG A 74 5.62 -6.12 8.32
CA ARG A 74 6.82 -5.77 9.07
C ARG A 74 7.53 -4.63 8.34
N PRO A 75 8.39 -3.86 9.01
CA PRO A 75 9.07 -2.73 8.39
C PRO A 75 9.78 -3.08 7.07
N LEU A 76 10.36 -4.29 6.95
CA LEU A 76 11.01 -4.72 5.71
C LEU A 76 10.04 -4.90 4.54
N HIS A 77 8.81 -5.37 4.77
CA HIS A 77 7.79 -5.45 3.72
C HIS A 77 7.46 -4.07 3.16
N VAL A 78 7.22 -3.11 4.08
CA VAL A 78 6.93 -1.72 3.72
C VAL A 78 8.10 -1.10 2.95
N ALA A 79 9.34 -1.30 3.40
CA ALA A 79 10.52 -0.77 2.72
C ALA A 79 10.66 -1.30 1.29
N VAL A 80 10.47 -2.61 1.07
CA VAL A 80 10.51 -3.21 -0.27
C VAL A 80 9.40 -2.66 -1.15
N ASP A 81 8.17 -2.55 -0.63
CA ASP A 81 7.04 -2.04 -1.40
C ASP A 81 7.20 -0.55 -1.77
N LEU A 82 7.80 0.26 -0.88
CA LEU A 82 8.17 1.64 -1.17
C LEU A 82 9.19 1.76 -2.30
N LEU A 83 10.23 0.91 -2.33
CA LEU A 83 11.24 0.94 -3.39
C LEU A 83 10.66 0.62 -4.78
N ILE A 84 9.58 -0.16 -4.84
CA ILE A 84 8.91 -0.48 -6.11
C ILE A 84 8.23 0.74 -6.72
N SER A 85 7.75 1.68 -5.90
CA SER A 85 7.00 2.85 -6.39
C SER A 85 7.84 3.84 -7.23
N LYS A 86 9.18 3.77 -7.13
CA LYS A 86 10.14 4.70 -7.78
C LYS A 86 9.90 6.19 -7.49
N ASP A 87 9.07 6.51 -6.50
CA ASP A 87 8.92 7.87 -5.98
C ASP A 87 10.16 8.20 -5.11
N PRO A 88 10.85 9.33 -5.35
CA PRO A 88 12.02 9.72 -4.56
C PRO A 88 11.76 9.83 -3.05
N ARG A 89 10.52 10.17 -2.64
CA ARG A 89 10.11 10.17 -1.24
C ARG A 89 10.01 8.75 -0.70
N SER A 90 9.41 7.83 -1.45
CA SER A 90 9.34 6.41 -1.08
C SER A 90 10.72 5.78 -0.96
N GLU A 91 11.65 6.11 -1.85
CA GLU A 91 13.04 5.63 -1.78
C GLU A 91 13.73 6.08 -0.49
N ARG A 92 13.58 7.37 -0.13
CA ARG A 92 14.13 7.91 1.12
C ARG A 92 13.57 7.21 2.36
N GLU A 93 12.26 7.00 2.40
CA GLU A 93 11.61 6.37 3.55
C GLU A 93 11.93 4.87 3.65
N ALA A 94 12.08 4.20 2.51
CA ALA A 94 12.59 2.83 2.48
C ALA A 94 14.01 2.75 3.05
N GLU A 95 14.90 3.66 2.64
CA GLU A 95 16.27 3.71 3.17
C GLU A 95 16.29 3.97 4.68
N ARG A 96 15.44 4.89 5.17
CA ARG A 96 15.28 5.15 6.60
C ARG A 96 14.85 3.89 7.35
N LEU A 97 13.84 3.17 6.84
CA LEU A 97 13.36 1.93 7.45
C LEU A 97 14.45 0.87 7.50
N VAL A 98 15.19 0.66 6.42
CA VAL A 98 16.28 -0.32 6.36
C VAL A 98 17.40 0.02 7.34
N LYS A 99 17.83 1.29 7.42
CA LYS A 99 18.82 1.75 8.42
C LYS A 99 18.32 1.53 9.85
N GLY A 100 17.04 1.79 10.11
CA GLY A 100 16.40 1.55 11.39
C GLY A 100 16.38 0.08 11.80
N LEU A 101 16.33 -0.84 10.84
CA LEU A 101 16.38 -2.28 11.11
C LEU A 101 17.80 -2.75 11.41
N ILE A 102 18.79 -2.30 10.64
CA ILE A 102 20.19 -2.68 10.81
C ILE A 102 20.73 -2.17 12.15
N SER A 103 20.38 -0.95 12.56
CA SER A 103 20.85 -0.36 13.82
C SER A 103 20.29 -1.02 15.09
N ARG A 104 19.29 -1.89 14.96
CA ARG A 104 18.65 -2.61 16.07
C ARG A 104 19.07 -4.08 16.15
N ALA A 105 19.82 -4.57 15.17
CA ALA A 105 20.38 -5.92 15.12
C ALA A 105 21.76 -5.97 15.80
#